data_AF-A0A2G6SWP6-F1
#
_entry.id   AF-A0A2G6SWP6-F1
#
_cell.length_a   1.000
_cell.length_b   1.000
_cell.length_c   1.000
_cell.angle_alpha   90.00
_cell.angle_beta   90.00
_cell.angle_gamma   90.00
#
_symmetry.space_group_name_H-M   'P 1'
#
loop_
_entity.id
_entity.type
_entity.pdbx_description
1 polymer ?
#
loop_
_entity_poly.entity_id
_entity_poly.type
_entity_poly.pdbx_seq_one_letter_code
_entity_poly.pdbx_strand_id
1 'polypeptide(L)'
;MTTPDHTSPEGATPPPHAQPAPTAYDLFNGDADGLCALHQLRTLQPRDAVLLSGTKRDIALFDLLPQGCPLEVTALDISWDRNAHSAVQVLEAGGSVTYFDHHAAQTLVRHPRLQSHIDTSAQVCTSMLVDRHLKGAMHQWAIVAAYGDNLEAVADQMARAHGCTAGTRGALAQLGYLLNYNAYGESTEDLHFHPTQLYRSLHRFESPLDFIAKAYEYRRLLEGHADDQRAVHDLQPYASHPRACVYVLPDKPWARRLCGSLANQLVAGHGGQSVAVLTPRSDGHFLVNLRMGSASTRRADLFCSRYPAGGGRHAAGGIDRLPPGDVEHFIQDLFQHLQEHAA
;
A
#
# COMPACT_ATOMS: atom_id res chain seq x y z
N MET A 1 77.08 26.35 34.30
CA MET A 1 76.01 27.36 34.12
C MET A 1 75.96 27.66 32.63
N THR A 2 74.94 27.42 31.83
CA THR A 2 73.62 26.78 31.92
C THR A 2 73.21 26.61 30.46
N THR A 3 72.75 25.42 30.07
CA THR A 3 72.22 25.09 28.73
C THR A 3 70.84 25.74 28.50
N PRO A 4 70.46 26.14 27.27
CA PRO A 4 69.08 26.44 26.95
C PRO A 4 68.33 25.18 26.52
N ASP A 5 67.15 25.01 27.10
CA ASP A 5 66.18 23.93 26.86
C ASP A 5 65.49 24.10 25.51
N HIS A 6 65.50 23.05 24.68
CA HIS A 6 64.62 22.91 23.54
C HIS A 6 63.33 22.22 23.99
N THR A 7 62.25 22.98 24.16
CA THR A 7 60.89 22.44 24.31
C THR A 7 60.21 22.40 22.94
N SER A 8 60.00 21.20 22.43
CA SER A 8 59.12 20.94 21.28
C SER A 8 57.65 21.13 21.69
N PRO A 9 56.79 21.72 20.84
CA PRO A 9 55.37 21.80 21.16
C PRO A 9 54.73 20.42 20.97
N GLU A 10 54.03 19.96 22.02
CA GLU A 10 53.17 18.78 21.98
C GLU A 10 52.16 18.89 20.83
N GLY A 11 52.09 17.83 20.03
CA GLY A 11 51.14 17.72 18.93
C GLY A 11 49.71 17.71 19.47
N ALA A 12 48.97 18.77 19.16
CA ALA A 12 47.53 18.79 19.34
C ALA A 12 46.92 17.64 18.54
N THR A 13 46.26 16.72 19.23
CA THR A 13 45.48 15.65 18.62
C THR A 13 44.36 16.29 17.81
N PRO A 14 44.21 15.99 16.50
CA PRO A 14 43.10 16.53 15.73
C PRO A 14 41.78 16.06 16.38
N PRO A 15 40.73 16.91 16.42
CA PRO A 15 39.45 16.52 16.96
C PRO A 15 38.97 15.26 16.20
N PRO A 16 38.28 14.31 16.87
CA PRO A 16 37.71 13.17 16.19
C PRO A 16 36.86 13.69 15.04
N HIS A 17 37.17 13.27 13.81
CA HIS A 17 36.35 13.56 12.65
C HIS A 17 34.92 13.13 13.01
N ALA A 18 34.02 14.11 13.16
CA ALA A 18 32.61 13.82 13.35
C ALA A 18 32.20 12.94 12.17
N GLN A 19 31.81 11.69 12.45
CA GLN A 19 31.28 10.82 11.42
C GLN A 19 30.13 11.57 10.75
N PRO A 20 30.08 11.63 9.41
CA PRO A 20 28.98 12.28 8.73
C PRO A 20 27.67 11.69 9.23
N ALA A 21 26.68 12.56 9.47
CA ALA A 21 25.37 12.11 9.95
C ALA A 21 24.84 11.00 9.03
N PRO A 22 24.29 9.91 9.58
CA PRO A 22 23.82 8.81 8.78
C PRO A 22 22.74 9.30 7.80
N THR A 23 22.77 8.81 6.56
CA THR A 23 21.81 9.22 5.54
C THR A 23 20.42 8.73 5.91
N ALA A 24 19.42 9.62 5.82
CA ALA A 24 18.04 9.29 6.15
C ALA A 24 17.28 8.75 4.93
N TYR A 25 16.43 7.75 5.17
CA TYR A 25 15.58 7.13 4.17
C TYR A 25 14.15 7.03 4.70
N ASP A 26 13.18 7.41 3.87
CA ASP A 26 11.75 7.20 4.13
C ASP A 26 11.23 6.15 3.14
N LEU A 27 10.83 5.01 3.69
CA LEU A 27 10.29 3.86 2.98
C LEU A 27 8.79 3.81 3.27
N PHE A 28 7.97 3.87 2.24
CA PHE A 28 6.52 3.94 2.42
C PHE A 28 5.77 3.25 1.29
N ASN A 29 4.64 2.65 1.62
CA ASN A 29 3.72 2.14 0.60
C ASN A 29 3.20 3.28 -0.28
N GLY A 30 3.03 3.00 -1.57
CA GLY A 30 2.60 4.01 -2.54
C GLY A 30 1.11 4.32 -2.52
N ASP A 31 0.34 3.66 -1.65
CA ASP A 31 -1.10 3.86 -1.49
C ASP A 31 -1.45 5.02 -0.55
N ALA A 32 -2.75 5.20 -0.34
CA ALA A 32 -3.26 6.27 0.50
C ALA A 32 -2.69 6.24 1.92
N ASP A 33 -2.47 5.05 2.49
CA ASP A 33 -2.06 4.93 3.87
C ASP A 33 -0.57 5.28 4.04
N GLY A 34 0.31 4.67 3.24
CA GLY A 34 1.74 5.00 3.26
C GLY A 34 2.02 6.48 2.94
N LEU A 35 1.34 7.03 1.92
CA LEU A 35 1.48 8.44 1.53
C LEU A 35 1.05 9.40 2.63
N CYS A 36 -0.14 9.20 3.21
CA CYS A 36 -0.66 10.07 4.26
C CYS A 36 0.14 9.93 5.55
N ALA A 37 0.59 8.72 5.90
CA ALA A 37 1.40 8.48 7.09
C ALA A 37 2.72 9.25 7.01
N LEU A 38 3.44 9.16 5.88
CA LEU A 38 4.66 9.93 5.69
C LEU A 38 4.40 11.43 5.70
N HIS A 39 3.34 11.87 5.02
CA HIS A 39 3.00 13.29 4.91
C HIS A 39 2.73 13.92 6.28
N GLN A 40 1.94 13.26 7.12
CA GLN A 40 1.68 13.70 8.50
C GLN A 40 3.00 13.85 9.27
N LEU A 41 3.85 12.82 9.22
CA LEU A 41 5.10 12.77 9.96
C LEU A 41 6.07 13.88 9.51
N ARG A 42 6.32 14.02 8.21
CA ARG A 42 7.31 14.97 7.68
C ARG A 42 6.85 16.42 7.71
N THR A 43 5.53 16.66 7.75
CA THR A 43 5.02 18.03 7.95
C THR A 43 5.35 18.55 9.34
N LEU A 44 5.26 17.70 10.37
CA LEU A 44 5.53 18.10 11.77
C LEU A 44 6.95 17.80 12.24
N GLN A 45 7.63 16.85 11.59
CA GLN A 45 9.01 16.47 11.85
C GLN A 45 9.78 16.45 10.52
N PRO A 46 10.11 17.65 9.96
CA PRO A 46 10.81 17.76 8.69
C PRO A 46 12.14 17.02 8.72
N ARG A 47 12.45 16.34 7.62
CA ARG A 47 13.71 15.61 7.44
C ARG A 47 14.07 15.63 5.97
N ASP A 48 15.36 15.82 5.69
CA ASP A 48 15.90 15.58 4.36
C ASP A 48 16.21 14.08 4.25
N ALA A 49 15.36 13.34 3.53
CA ALA A 49 15.44 11.90 3.42
C ALA A 49 15.26 11.45 1.97
N VAL A 50 15.95 10.38 1.60
CA VAL A 50 15.76 9.71 0.32
C VAL A 50 14.45 8.93 0.37
N LEU A 51 13.57 9.19 -0.59
CA LEU A 51 12.25 8.56 -0.67
C LEU A 51 12.33 7.26 -1.48
N LEU A 52 11.88 6.15 -0.88
CA LEU A 52 11.74 4.86 -1.53
C LEU A 52 10.29 4.38 -1.40
N SER A 53 9.67 4.06 -2.53
CA SER A 53 8.27 3.62 -2.59
C SER A 53 8.01 2.95 -3.94
N GLY A 54 6.98 2.10 -4.00
CA GLY A 54 6.60 1.33 -5.18
C GLY A 54 5.09 1.17 -5.29
N THR A 55 4.63 0.24 -6.13
CA THR A 55 3.20 -0.10 -6.19
C THR A 55 2.70 -0.67 -4.86
N LYS A 56 1.38 -0.84 -4.72
CA LYS A 56 0.75 -1.40 -3.51
C LYS A 56 1.32 -2.76 -3.09
N ARG A 57 1.86 -3.55 -4.03
CA ARG A 57 2.45 -4.87 -3.74
C ARG A 57 3.98 -4.83 -3.61
N ASP A 58 4.63 -3.75 -4.03
CA ASP A 58 6.08 -3.59 -3.96
C ASP A 58 6.53 -3.06 -2.59
N ILE A 59 6.38 -3.90 -1.58
CA ILE A 59 6.61 -3.53 -0.18
C ILE A 59 7.98 -3.95 0.37
N ALA A 60 8.81 -4.66 -0.40
CA ALA A 60 10.16 -5.11 0.00
C ALA A 60 11.20 -3.98 -0.14
N LEU A 61 10.90 -2.81 0.44
CA LEU A 61 11.64 -1.58 0.18
C LEU A 61 13.00 -1.51 0.90
N PHE A 62 13.21 -2.28 1.98
CA PHE A 62 14.51 -2.33 2.66
C PHE A 62 15.60 -2.95 1.79
N ASP A 63 15.24 -3.81 0.84
CA ASP A 63 16.19 -4.45 -0.08
C ASP A 63 16.85 -3.44 -1.04
N LEU A 64 16.27 -2.25 -1.16
CA LEU A 64 16.77 -1.16 -2.00
C LEU A 64 17.78 -0.25 -1.27
N LEU A 65 17.98 -0.45 0.04
CA LEU A 65 18.88 0.37 0.84
C LEU A 65 20.35 0.03 0.61
N PRO A 66 21.26 1.02 0.71
CA PRO A 66 22.69 0.75 0.77
C PRO A 66 23.03 -0.17 1.95
N GLN A 67 23.89 -1.15 1.69
CA GLN A 67 24.31 -2.12 2.69
C GLN A 67 25.63 -1.71 3.37
N GLY A 68 25.82 -2.17 4.61
CA GLY A 68 27.10 -2.05 5.32
C GLY A 68 27.45 -0.65 5.85
N CYS A 69 26.49 0.27 5.91
CA CYS A 69 26.66 1.59 6.53
C CYS A 69 25.50 1.93 7.47
N PRO A 70 25.72 2.75 8.51
CA PRO A 70 24.65 3.18 9.38
C PRO A 70 23.68 4.11 8.62
N LEU A 71 22.39 3.80 8.70
CA LEU A 71 21.30 4.58 8.08
C LEU A 71 20.27 5.00 9.13
N GLU A 72 19.54 6.08 8.86
CA GLU A 72 18.34 6.45 9.62
C GLU A 72 17.10 6.16 8.79
N VAL A 73 16.37 5.10 9.14
CA VAL A 73 15.26 4.61 8.33
C VAL A 73 13.93 4.88 9.02
N THR A 74 12.99 5.47 8.29
CA THR A 74 11.57 5.50 8.67
C THR A 74 10.81 4.61 7.70
N ALA A 75 10.08 3.62 8.21
CA ALA A 75 9.29 2.69 7.41
C ALA A 75 7.81 2.80 7.79
N LEU A 76 6.95 2.96 6.77
CA LEU A 76 5.53 3.24 6.93
C LEU A 76 4.72 2.33 6.00
N ASP A 77 3.79 1.58 6.58
CA ASP A 77 2.80 0.79 5.86
C ASP A 77 3.39 -0.31 4.95
N ILE A 78 4.53 -0.85 5.34
CA ILE A 78 5.15 -2.01 4.68
C ILE A 78 5.32 -3.11 5.71
N SER A 79 4.98 -4.35 5.35
CA SER A 79 5.02 -5.47 6.29
C SER A 79 6.43 -5.68 6.84
N TRP A 80 6.54 -5.77 8.17
CA TRP A 80 7.78 -6.15 8.84
C TRP A 80 8.31 -7.49 8.33
N ASP A 81 7.47 -8.52 8.28
CA ASP A 81 7.91 -9.88 7.94
C ASP A 81 8.50 -9.98 6.52
N ARG A 82 8.05 -9.11 5.61
CA ARG A 82 8.62 -9.00 4.26
C ARG A 82 9.99 -8.32 4.24
N ASN A 83 10.28 -7.47 5.20
CA ASN A 83 11.48 -6.63 5.25
C ASN A 83 12.45 -7.01 6.37
N ALA A 84 12.10 -7.99 7.21
CA ALA A 84 12.78 -8.28 8.48
C ALA A 84 14.28 -8.52 8.32
N HIS A 85 14.67 -9.29 7.29
CA HIS A 85 16.08 -9.60 7.03
C HIS A 85 16.91 -8.33 6.80
N SER A 86 16.49 -7.51 5.85
CA SER A 86 17.19 -6.29 5.45
C SER A 86 17.08 -5.18 6.50
N ALA A 87 15.96 -5.11 7.24
CA ALA A 87 15.81 -4.21 8.38
C ALA A 87 16.79 -4.55 9.52
N VAL A 88 16.99 -5.84 9.81
CA VAL A 88 17.99 -6.28 10.80
C VAL A 88 19.41 -5.93 10.35
N GLN A 89 19.72 -6.05 9.06
CA GLN A 89 21.05 -5.65 8.54
C GLN A 89 21.32 -4.15 8.77
N VAL A 90 20.32 -3.28 8.57
CA VAL A 90 20.44 -1.84 8.89
C VAL A 90 20.75 -1.64 10.38
N LEU A 91 20.05 -2.35 11.27
CA LEU A 91 20.23 -2.25 12.71
C LEU A 91 21.64 -2.72 13.14
N GLU A 92 22.12 -3.83 12.60
CA GLU A 92 23.45 -4.40 12.89
C GLU A 92 24.59 -3.54 12.33
N ALA A 93 24.36 -2.84 11.22
CA ALA A 93 25.32 -1.86 10.67
C ALA A 93 25.44 -0.56 11.51
N GLY A 94 24.73 -0.47 12.63
CA GLY A 94 24.73 0.71 13.50
C GLY A 94 23.61 1.71 13.21
N GLY A 95 22.75 1.42 12.23
CA GLY A 95 21.61 2.27 11.88
C GLY A 95 20.46 2.24 12.87
N SER A 96 19.51 3.14 12.67
CA SER A 96 18.25 3.23 13.42
C SER A 96 17.05 3.06 12.51
N VAL A 97 15.99 2.44 13.04
CA VAL A 97 14.76 2.18 12.31
C VAL A 97 13.57 2.64 13.16
N THR A 98 12.75 3.54 12.63
CA THR A 98 11.41 3.84 13.14
C THR A 98 10.39 3.20 12.22
N TYR A 99 9.49 2.40 12.77
CA TYR A 99 8.57 1.56 12.01
C TYR A 99 7.13 1.83 12.46
N PHE A 100 6.25 2.17 11.53
CA PHE A 100 4.80 2.27 11.73
C PHE A 100 4.12 1.31 10.76
N ASP A 101 3.36 0.36 11.27
CA ASP A 101 2.68 -0.63 10.43
C ASP A 101 1.50 -1.27 11.17
N HIS A 102 0.48 -1.66 10.42
CA HIS A 102 -0.70 -2.36 10.92
C HIS A 102 -0.79 -3.83 10.44
N HIS A 103 0.13 -4.26 9.57
CA HIS A 103 0.20 -5.65 9.14
C HIS A 103 0.76 -6.56 10.24
N ALA A 104 0.56 -7.88 10.06
CA ALA A 104 1.19 -8.87 10.92
C ALA A 104 2.73 -8.74 10.87
N ALA A 105 3.34 -8.80 12.05
CA ALA A 105 4.79 -8.70 12.25
C ALA A 105 5.25 -9.88 13.14
N GLN A 106 5.10 -11.10 12.64
CA GLN A 106 5.37 -12.33 13.41
C GLN A 106 6.84 -12.48 13.78
N THR A 107 7.73 -11.94 12.96
CA THR A 107 9.20 -12.00 13.13
C THR A 107 9.78 -10.72 13.72
N LEU A 108 8.96 -9.88 14.36
CA LEU A 108 9.41 -8.62 14.96
C LEU A 108 10.48 -8.87 16.03
N VAL A 109 11.64 -8.24 15.84
CA VAL A 109 12.77 -8.35 16.78
C VAL A 109 12.72 -7.23 17.82
N ARG A 110 13.44 -7.42 18.93
CA ARG A 110 13.74 -6.33 19.87
C ARG A 110 15.16 -5.88 19.64
N HIS A 111 15.34 -4.58 19.42
CA HIS A 111 16.65 -3.97 19.24
C HIS A 111 16.63 -2.54 19.79
N PRO A 112 17.68 -2.05 20.48
CA PRO A 112 17.67 -0.71 21.09
C PRO A 112 17.58 0.44 20.08
N ARG A 113 17.95 0.20 18.82
CA ARG A 113 17.83 1.16 17.70
C ARG A 113 16.60 0.95 16.83
N LEU A 114 15.67 0.07 17.25
CA LEU A 114 14.39 -0.15 16.58
C LEU A 114 13.26 0.43 17.44
N GLN A 115 12.57 1.43 16.91
CA GLN A 115 11.34 1.94 17.46
C GLN A 115 10.17 1.45 16.61
N SER A 116 9.36 0.55 17.13
CA SER A 116 8.21 -0.02 16.41
C SER A 116 6.87 0.45 17.01
N HIS A 117 5.97 0.86 16.13
CA HIS A 117 4.57 1.20 16.41
C HIS A 117 3.70 0.26 15.58
N ILE A 118 3.32 -0.88 16.17
CA ILE A 118 2.58 -1.94 15.49
C ILE A 118 1.23 -2.16 16.17
N ASP A 119 0.14 -2.12 15.39
CA ASP A 119 -1.22 -2.42 15.85
C ASP A 119 -1.97 -3.17 14.75
N THR A 120 -2.19 -4.47 14.95
CA THR A 120 -2.80 -5.36 13.95
C THR A 120 -4.32 -5.40 14.02
N SER A 121 -4.94 -4.48 14.74
CA SER A 121 -6.38 -4.39 14.88
C SER A 121 -7.04 -4.11 13.53
N ALA A 122 -8.11 -4.84 13.20
CA ALA A 122 -8.82 -4.74 11.91
C ALA A 122 -9.45 -3.36 11.60
N GLN A 123 -9.40 -2.41 12.55
CA GLN A 123 -9.96 -1.06 12.43
C GLN A 123 -8.87 0.03 12.47
N VAL A 124 -7.62 -0.35 12.23
CA VAL A 124 -6.47 0.55 12.31
C VAL A 124 -5.69 0.47 11.00
N CYS A 125 -5.30 1.63 10.49
CA CYS A 125 -4.31 1.79 9.42
C CYS A 125 -3.08 2.53 9.96
N THR A 126 -1.96 2.48 9.23
CA THR A 126 -0.67 3.07 9.59
C THR A 126 -0.77 4.57 9.86
N SER A 127 -1.54 5.30 9.06
CA SER A 127 -1.75 6.74 9.21
C SER A 127 -2.44 7.09 10.53
N MET A 128 -3.27 6.21 11.08
CA MET A 128 -3.84 6.41 12.42
C MET A 128 -2.80 6.22 13.51
N LEU A 129 -1.81 5.35 13.32
CA LEU A 129 -0.69 5.19 14.25
C LEU A 129 0.20 6.44 14.26
N VAL A 130 0.48 6.98 13.08
CA VAL A 130 1.20 8.25 12.95
C VAL A 130 0.40 9.41 13.56
N ASP A 131 -0.92 9.50 13.29
CA ASP A 131 -1.78 10.52 13.87
C ASP A 131 -1.78 10.49 15.41
N ARG A 132 -1.91 9.30 16.01
CA ARG A 132 -1.80 9.09 17.46
C ARG A 132 -0.43 9.54 17.98
N HIS A 133 0.65 9.17 17.29
CA HIS A 133 2.02 9.57 17.63
C HIS A 133 2.19 11.10 17.62
N LEU A 134 1.56 11.77 16.65
CA LEU A 134 1.57 13.22 16.47
C LEU A 134 0.45 13.94 17.24
N LYS A 135 -0.29 13.23 18.09
CA LYS A 135 -1.36 13.76 18.94
C LYS A 135 -2.50 14.45 18.16
N GLY A 136 -2.85 13.93 16.99
CA GLY A 136 -4.01 14.40 16.22
C GLY A 136 -3.78 15.67 15.39
N ALA A 137 -2.54 16.16 15.31
CA ALA A 137 -2.25 17.46 14.70
C ALA A 137 -2.51 17.53 13.18
N MET A 138 -2.59 16.38 12.49
CA MET A 138 -2.82 16.28 11.04
C MET A 138 -3.99 15.34 10.68
N HIS A 139 -4.98 15.21 11.58
CA HIS A 139 -6.00 14.16 11.56
C HIS A 139 -6.82 14.03 10.26
N GLN A 140 -6.98 15.11 9.48
CA GLN A 140 -7.67 15.02 8.20
C GLN A 140 -6.95 14.09 7.20
N TRP A 141 -5.62 14.00 7.24
CA TRP A 141 -4.87 13.05 6.42
C TRP A 141 -5.02 11.61 6.91
N ALA A 142 -5.15 11.40 8.23
CA ALA A 142 -5.48 10.08 8.77
C ALA A 142 -6.88 9.62 8.36
N ILE A 143 -7.85 10.54 8.28
CA ILE A 143 -9.20 10.25 7.75
C ILE A 143 -9.12 9.86 6.27
N VAL A 144 -8.35 10.58 5.46
CA VAL A 144 -8.14 10.27 4.03
C VAL A 144 -7.56 8.86 3.87
N ALA A 145 -6.52 8.53 4.64
CA ALA A 145 -5.92 7.20 4.65
C ALA A 145 -6.92 6.11 5.04
N ALA A 146 -7.71 6.32 6.10
CA ALA A 146 -8.70 5.36 6.55
C ALA A 146 -9.76 5.06 5.47
N TYR A 147 -10.21 6.06 4.71
CA TYR A 147 -11.06 5.80 3.54
C TYR A 147 -10.32 5.02 2.45
N GLY A 148 -9.06 5.38 2.16
CA GLY A 148 -8.24 4.68 1.16
C GLY A 148 -7.96 3.22 1.50
N ASP A 149 -7.93 2.87 2.79
CA ASP A 149 -7.71 1.52 3.30
C ASP A 149 -9.01 0.71 3.53
N ASN A 150 -10.14 1.19 2.99
CA ASN A 150 -11.48 0.58 3.12
C ASN A 150 -11.94 0.44 4.58
N LEU A 151 -11.66 1.46 5.41
CA LEU A 151 -12.14 1.57 6.79
C LEU A 151 -13.24 2.64 6.88
N GLU A 152 -14.25 2.59 5.99
CA GLU A 152 -15.26 3.65 5.83
C GLU A 152 -15.93 4.02 7.14
N ALA A 153 -16.36 3.03 7.94
CA ALA A 153 -17.06 3.27 9.20
C ALA A 153 -16.18 4.00 10.23
N VAL A 154 -14.89 3.65 10.28
CA VAL A 154 -13.90 4.26 11.17
C VAL A 154 -13.61 5.69 10.71
N ALA A 155 -13.37 5.88 9.41
CA ALA A 155 -13.14 7.20 8.81
C ALA A 155 -14.33 8.13 9.04
N ASP A 156 -15.56 7.64 8.87
CA ASP A 156 -16.79 8.40 9.10
C ASP A 156 -16.91 8.84 10.57
N GLN A 157 -16.59 7.95 11.51
CA GLN A 157 -16.59 8.26 12.94
C GLN A 157 -15.54 9.32 13.28
N MET A 158 -14.30 9.13 12.81
CA MET A 158 -13.19 10.08 12.98
C MET A 158 -13.54 11.46 12.43
N ALA A 159 -14.06 11.52 11.22
CA ALA A 159 -14.42 12.77 10.56
C ALA A 159 -15.57 13.49 11.27
N ARG A 160 -16.59 12.78 11.74
CA ARG A 160 -17.68 13.37 12.55
C ARG A 160 -17.17 13.92 13.87
N ALA A 161 -16.28 13.20 14.54
CA ALA A 161 -15.67 13.64 15.81
C ALA A 161 -14.90 14.96 15.64
N HIS A 162 -14.34 15.21 14.46
CA HIS A 162 -13.62 16.44 14.11
C HIS A 162 -14.46 17.46 13.33
N GLY A 163 -15.79 17.37 13.40
CA GLY A 163 -16.70 18.37 12.86
C GLY A 163 -16.79 18.40 11.33
N CYS A 164 -16.33 17.36 10.62
CA CYS A 164 -16.42 17.31 9.16
C CYS A 164 -17.89 17.20 8.72
N THR A 165 -18.30 18.13 7.84
CA THR A 165 -19.59 18.08 7.16
C THR A 165 -19.69 16.86 6.25
N ALA A 166 -20.91 16.49 5.81
CA ALA A 166 -21.07 15.42 4.84
C ALA A 166 -20.31 15.67 3.52
N GLY A 167 -20.28 16.92 3.05
CA GLY A 167 -19.50 17.29 1.86
C GLY A 167 -18.00 17.14 2.07
N THR A 168 -17.48 17.56 3.22
CA THR A 168 -16.07 17.37 3.59
C THR A 168 -15.73 15.88 3.65
N ARG A 169 -16.56 15.05 4.30
CA ARG A 169 -16.35 13.60 4.37
C ARG A 169 -16.30 12.97 2.97
N GLY A 170 -17.23 13.33 2.09
CA GLY A 170 -17.24 12.84 0.71
C GLY A 170 -15.97 13.23 -0.06
N ALA A 171 -15.47 14.46 0.12
CA ALA A 171 -14.24 14.91 -0.52
C ALA A 171 -13.00 14.15 -0.01
N LEU A 172 -12.89 13.95 1.31
CA LEU A 172 -11.79 13.18 1.91
C LEU A 172 -11.85 11.70 1.49
N ALA A 173 -13.04 11.11 1.42
CA ALA A 173 -13.23 9.75 0.95
C ALA A 173 -12.78 9.59 -0.50
N GLN A 174 -13.20 10.49 -1.37
CA GLN A 174 -12.79 10.47 -2.78
C GLN A 174 -11.28 10.62 -2.93
N LEU A 175 -10.64 11.51 -2.15
CA LEU A 175 -9.18 11.62 -2.16
C LEU A 175 -8.52 10.31 -1.73
N GLY A 176 -8.98 9.70 -0.62
CA GLY A 176 -8.44 8.43 -0.13
C GLY A 176 -8.52 7.32 -1.18
N TYR A 177 -9.69 7.19 -1.82
CA TYR A 177 -9.88 6.22 -2.90
C TYR A 177 -8.98 6.49 -4.11
N LEU A 178 -8.81 7.75 -4.52
CA LEU A 178 -7.96 8.10 -5.66
C LEU A 178 -6.47 7.87 -5.39
N LEU A 179 -6.00 8.14 -4.17
CA LEU A 179 -4.62 7.84 -3.77
C LEU A 179 -4.37 6.33 -3.76
N ASN A 180 -5.29 5.55 -3.18
CA ASN A 180 -5.19 4.09 -3.19
C ASN A 180 -5.28 3.53 -4.63
N TYR A 181 -6.18 4.05 -5.46
CA TYR A 181 -6.29 3.70 -6.88
C TYR A 181 -4.98 3.93 -7.65
N ASN A 182 -4.27 5.04 -7.39
CA ASN A 182 -2.98 5.29 -8.02
C ASN A 182 -1.92 4.26 -7.63
N ALA A 183 -2.07 3.50 -6.55
CA ALA A 183 -1.05 2.53 -6.13
C ALA A 183 -1.20 1.16 -6.78
N TYR A 184 -2.34 0.88 -7.42
CA TYR A 184 -2.56 -0.39 -8.09
C TYR A 184 -1.87 -0.39 -9.46
N GLY A 185 -1.05 -1.40 -9.69
CA GLY A 185 -0.31 -1.61 -10.93
C GLY A 185 0.49 -2.90 -10.79
N GLU A 186 1.02 -3.40 -11.89
CA GLU A 186 2.04 -4.43 -11.84
C GLU A 186 3.43 -3.82 -11.66
N SER A 187 3.64 -2.64 -12.25
CA SER A 187 4.84 -1.82 -12.05
C SER A 187 4.48 -0.35 -12.01
N THR A 188 5.43 0.51 -11.62
CA THR A 188 5.19 1.96 -11.50
C THR A 188 4.78 2.65 -12.81
N GLU A 189 5.06 2.03 -13.95
CA GLU A 189 4.66 2.47 -15.28
C GLU A 189 3.15 2.35 -15.53
N ASP A 190 2.45 1.49 -14.78
CA ASP A 190 0.99 1.40 -14.86
C ASP A 190 0.28 2.53 -14.09
N LEU A 191 0.99 3.30 -13.28
CA LEU A 191 0.41 4.30 -12.39
C LEU A 191 0.26 5.63 -13.12
N HIS A 192 -0.64 6.50 -12.65
CA HIS A 192 -0.71 7.86 -13.18
C HIS A 192 0.49 8.69 -12.70
N PHE A 193 0.91 8.44 -11.46
CA PHE A 193 2.08 9.07 -10.85
C PHE A 193 2.92 8.05 -10.11
N HIS A 194 4.25 8.17 -10.27
CA HIS A 194 5.17 7.46 -9.38
C HIS A 194 4.91 7.89 -7.92
N PRO A 195 4.86 6.98 -6.94
CA PRO A 195 4.50 7.30 -5.56
C PRO A 195 5.33 8.42 -4.92
N THR A 196 6.64 8.43 -5.16
CA THR A 196 7.53 9.49 -4.63
C THR A 196 7.26 10.87 -5.27
N GLN A 197 6.81 10.92 -6.52
CA GLN A 197 6.38 12.16 -7.17
C GLN A 197 5.05 12.64 -6.59
N LEU A 198 4.10 11.73 -6.42
CA LEU A 198 2.79 12.03 -5.83
C LEU A 198 2.95 12.54 -4.39
N TYR A 199 3.77 11.88 -3.58
CA TYR A 199 4.13 12.32 -2.24
C TYR A 199 4.71 13.73 -2.24
N ARG A 200 5.68 14.03 -3.10
CA ARG A 200 6.25 15.39 -3.20
C ARG A 200 5.21 16.44 -3.57
N SER A 201 4.17 16.07 -4.35
CA SER A 201 3.05 16.97 -4.59
C SER A 201 2.20 17.19 -3.35
N LEU A 202 1.78 16.10 -2.70
CA LEU A 202 1.00 16.11 -1.45
C LEU A 202 1.68 16.95 -0.37
N HIS A 203 3.01 16.80 -0.21
CA HIS A 203 3.80 17.49 0.79
C HIS A 203 3.85 19.03 0.64
N ARG A 204 3.36 19.58 -0.47
CA ARG A 204 3.19 21.04 -0.63
C ARG A 204 1.93 21.58 0.05
N PHE A 205 1.05 20.71 0.57
CA PHE A 205 -0.25 21.08 1.09
C PHE A 205 -0.42 20.56 2.51
N GLU A 206 -0.59 21.47 3.46
CA GLU A 206 -0.90 21.09 4.84
C GLU A 206 -2.32 20.51 4.95
N SER A 207 -3.27 21.05 4.18
CA SER A 207 -4.66 20.57 4.17
C SER A 207 -4.95 19.65 2.97
N PRO A 208 -5.61 18.49 3.17
CA PRO A 208 -6.07 17.66 2.06
C PRO A 208 -7.11 18.36 1.19
N LEU A 209 -7.90 19.29 1.76
CA LEU A 209 -8.88 20.07 1.01
C LEU A 209 -8.19 21.05 0.04
N ASP A 210 -7.05 21.62 0.42
CA ASP A 210 -6.26 22.45 -0.46
C ASP A 210 -5.63 21.63 -1.60
N PHE A 211 -5.14 20.43 -1.31
CA PHE A 211 -4.66 19.50 -2.35
C PHE A 211 -5.77 19.19 -3.36
N ILE A 212 -6.98 18.85 -2.89
CA ILE A 212 -8.16 18.61 -3.73
C ILE A 212 -8.47 19.83 -4.61
N ALA A 213 -8.45 21.04 -4.03
CA ALA A 213 -8.83 22.25 -4.74
C ALA A 213 -7.80 22.72 -5.77
N LYS A 214 -6.50 22.48 -5.54
CA LYS A 214 -5.42 23.17 -6.26
C LYS A 214 -4.48 22.24 -7.02
N ALA A 215 -4.31 20.99 -6.59
CA ALA A 215 -3.29 20.12 -7.18
C ALA A 215 -3.71 19.62 -8.57
N TYR A 216 -2.74 19.61 -9.50
CA TYR A 216 -2.92 18.97 -10.80
C TYR A 216 -3.10 17.46 -10.63
N GLU A 217 -2.35 16.86 -9.71
CA GLU A 217 -2.33 15.43 -9.48
C GLU A 217 -3.70 14.91 -9.04
N TYR A 218 -4.41 15.62 -8.15
CA TYR A 218 -5.79 15.26 -7.79
C TYR A 218 -6.73 15.24 -9.01
N ARG A 219 -6.72 16.31 -9.82
CA ARG A 219 -7.57 16.39 -11.03
C ARG A 219 -7.24 15.27 -12.01
N ARG A 220 -5.95 15.00 -12.23
CA ARG A 220 -5.50 13.96 -13.15
C ARG A 220 -5.91 12.56 -12.67
N LEU A 221 -5.82 12.28 -11.37
CA LEU A 221 -6.30 11.03 -10.79
C LEU A 221 -7.82 10.87 -10.93
N LEU A 222 -8.57 11.94 -10.68
CA LEU A 222 -10.02 11.94 -10.81
C LEU A 222 -10.47 11.66 -12.25
N GLU A 223 -9.87 12.35 -13.23
CA GLU A 223 -10.11 12.14 -14.66
C GLU A 223 -9.69 10.74 -15.11
N GLY A 224 -8.48 10.31 -14.73
CA GLY A 224 -7.95 9.00 -15.08
C GLY A 224 -8.78 7.85 -14.53
N HIS A 225 -9.27 7.97 -13.29
CA HIS A 225 -10.20 7.00 -12.72
C HIS A 225 -11.52 6.96 -13.49
N ALA A 226 -12.08 8.11 -13.87
CA ALA A 226 -13.30 8.16 -14.67
C ALA A 226 -13.11 7.53 -16.06
N ASP A 227 -11.95 7.74 -16.70
CA ASP A 227 -11.60 7.14 -17.99
C ASP A 227 -11.49 5.61 -17.90
N ASP A 228 -10.82 5.12 -16.86
CA ASP A 228 -10.70 3.69 -16.61
C ASP A 228 -12.06 3.04 -16.32
N GLN A 229 -12.92 3.71 -15.56
CA GLN A 229 -14.30 3.25 -15.31
C GLN A 229 -15.14 3.20 -16.60
N ARG A 230 -14.93 4.12 -17.55
CA ARG A 230 -15.58 4.03 -18.86
C ARG A 230 -15.11 2.82 -19.65
N ALA A 231 -13.83 2.44 -19.55
CA ALA A 231 -13.31 1.25 -20.20
C ALA A 231 -13.92 -0.06 -19.65
N VAL A 232 -14.40 -0.06 -18.40
CA VAL A 232 -15.11 -1.19 -17.78
C VAL A 232 -16.49 -1.40 -18.40
N HIS A 233 -17.19 -0.34 -18.80
CA HIS A 233 -18.57 -0.44 -19.31
C HIS A 233 -18.71 -1.39 -20.50
N ASP A 234 -17.70 -1.44 -21.37
CA ASP A 234 -17.73 -2.25 -22.58
C ASP A 234 -17.21 -3.68 -22.36
N LEU A 235 -16.82 -4.04 -21.14
CA LEU A 235 -16.38 -5.40 -20.82
C LEU A 235 -17.55 -6.38 -20.92
N GLN A 236 -17.32 -7.45 -21.66
CA GLN A 236 -18.20 -8.60 -21.70
C GLN A 236 -17.57 -9.76 -20.92
N PRO A 237 -18.38 -10.61 -20.26
CA PRO A 237 -17.86 -11.83 -19.66
C PRO A 237 -17.17 -12.69 -20.73
N TYR A 238 -15.96 -13.16 -20.42
CA TYR A 238 -15.27 -14.18 -21.21
C TYR A 238 -16.02 -15.52 -21.15
N ALA A 239 -16.53 -15.87 -19.97
CA ALA A 239 -17.39 -17.03 -19.76
C ALA A 239 -18.52 -16.71 -18.80
N SER A 240 -19.69 -17.32 -19.02
CA SER A 240 -20.88 -17.14 -18.18
C SER A 240 -21.51 -18.47 -17.81
N HIS A 241 -22.00 -18.54 -16.58
CA HIS A 241 -22.74 -19.65 -15.98
C HIS A 241 -23.86 -19.08 -15.10
N PRO A 242 -25.00 -19.77 -14.87
CA PRO A 242 -26.08 -19.24 -14.05
C PRO A 242 -25.67 -18.72 -12.66
N ARG A 243 -24.57 -19.27 -12.10
CA ARG A 243 -24.04 -18.90 -10.78
C ARG A 243 -22.76 -18.07 -10.81
N ALA A 244 -22.16 -17.85 -11.97
CA ALA A 244 -20.92 -17.08 -12.07
C ALA A 244 -20.63 -16.47 -13.44
N CYS A 245 -19.89 -15.37 -13.43
CA CYS A 245 -19.27 -14.79 -14.61
C CYS A 245 -17.75 -14.72 -14.44
N VAL A 246 -17.03 -14.97 -15.52
CA VAL A 246 -15.57 -14.83 -15.59
C VAL A 246 -15.23 -13.76 -16.61
N TYR A 247 -14.42 -12.78 -16.19
CA TYR A 247 -13.90 -11.71 -17.02
C TYR A 247 -12.40 -11.91 -17.21
N VAL A 248 -11.93 -11.81 -18.45
CA VAL A 248 -10.51 -11.73 -18.78
C VAL A 248 -10.24 -10.32 -19.26
N LEU A 249 -9.44 -9.58 -18.50
CA LEU A 249 -9.15 -8.18 -18.81
C LEU A 249 -8.09 -8.06 -19.91
N PRO A 250 -8.07 -6.95 -20.67
CA PRO A 250 -6.98 -6.69 -21.60
C PRO A 250 -5.68 -6.36 -20.85
N ASP A 251 -4.55 -6.62 -21.48
CA ASP A 251 -3.23 -6.21 -21.01
C ASP A 251 -3.07 -4.68 -21.19
N LYS A 252 -3.67 -3.92 -20.28
CA LYS A 252 -3.67 -2.46 -20.27
C LYS A 252 -3.52 -1.95 -18.83
N PRO A 253 -2.83 -0.80 -18.62
CA PRO A 253 -2.65 -0.21 -17.30
C PRO A 253 -3.95 -0.01 -16.51
N TRP A 254 -5.03 0.40 -17.17
CA TRP A 254 -6.33 0.60 -16.52
C TRP A 254 -6.89 -0.69 -15.89
N ALA A 255 -6.67 -1.83 -16.54
CA ALA A 255 -7.14 -3.12 -16.05
C ALA A 255 -6.39 -3.53 -14.79
N ARG A 256 -5.08 -3.28 -14.74
CA ARG A 256 -4.25 -3.50 -13.56
C ARG A 256 -4.61 -2.56 -12.41
N ARG A 257 -4.88 -1.28 -12.69
CA ARG A 257 -5.32 -0.29 -11.69
C ARG A 257 -6.68 -0.64 -11.07
N LEU A 258 -7.63 -1.15 -11.86
CA LEU A 258 -8.96 -1.49 -11.37
C LEU A 258 -9.12 -2.94 -10.90
N CYS A 259 -8.14 -3.82 -11.08
CA CYS A 259 -8.32 -5.27 -10.90
C CYS A 259 -8.93 -5.66 -9.55
N GLY A 260 -8.53 -5.00 -8.46
CA GLY A 260 -8.99 -5.30 -7.10
C GLY A 260 -10.42 -4.80 -6.82
N SER A 261 -10.77 -3.61 -7.30
CA SER A 261 -12.10 -3.01 -7.10
C SER A 261 -13.12 -3.54 -8.10
N LEU A 262 -12.69 -3.89 -9.30
CA LEU A 262 -13.56 -4.35 -10.38
C LEU A 262 -14.30 -5.64 -10.00
N ALA A 263 -13.64 -6.60 -9.36
CA ALA A 263 -14.31 -7.82 -8.90
C ALA A 263 -15.43 -7.52 -7.89
N ASN A 264 -15.24 -6.52 -7.00
CA ASN A 264 -16.26 -6.08 -6.05
C ASN A 264 -17.41 -5.34 -6.76
N GLN A 265 -17.10 -4.48 -7.74
CA GLN A 265 -18.09 -3.75 -8.52
C GLN A 265 -18.98 -4.70 -9.31
N LEU A 266 -18.37 -5.66 -10.00
CA LEU A 266 -19.09 -6.66 -10.79
C LEU A 266 -19.94 -7.57 -9.90
N VAL A 267 -19.41 -8.12 -8.80
CA VAL A 267 -20.20 -9.03 -7.94
C VAL A 267 -21.43 -8.34 -7.34
N ALA A 268 -21.34 -7.04 -7.03
CA ALA A 268 -22.46 -6.24 -6.55
C ALA A 268 -23.52 -6.00 -7.64
N GLY A 269 -23.12 -5.87 -8.91
CA GLY A 269 -24.03 -5.68 -10.05
C GLY A 269 -24.65 -6.97 -10.59
N HIS A 270 -24.06 -8.13 -10.30
CA HIS A 270 -24.43 -9.42 -10.90
C HIS A 270 -25.51 -10.21 -10.13
N GLY A 271 -26.38 -9.53 -9.37
CA GLY A 271 -27.60 -10.16 -8.82
C GLY A 271 -27.39 -11.40 -7.95
N GLY A 272 -26.24 -11.50 -7.27
CA GLY A 272 -25.88 -12.65 -6.42
C GLY A 272 -25.04 -13.73 -7.08
N GLN A 273 -24.65 -13.59 -8.36
CA GLN A 273 -23.66 -14.46 -8.99
C GLN A 273 -22.25 -14.18 -8.47
N SER A 274 -21.41 -15.21 -8.44
CA SER A 274 -19.97 -15.06 -8.18
C SER A 274 -19.25 -14.48 -9.39
N VAL A 275 -18.17 -13.74 -9.17
CA VAL A 275 -17.39 -13.13 -10.25
C VAL A 275 -15.92 -13.44 -10.09
N ALA A 276 -15.29 -13.94 -11.16
CA ALA A 276 -13.85 -14.04 -11.28
C ALA A 276 -13.32 -13.03 -12.31
N VAL A 277 -12.29 -12.28 -11.95
CA VAL A 277 -11.60 -11.33 -12.83
C VAL A 277 -10.14 -11.78 -12.98
N LEU A 278 -9.76 -12.10 -14.21
CA LEU A 278 -8.42 -12.50 -14.61
C LEU A 278 -7.71 -11.29 -15.22
N THR A 279 -6.65 -10.82 -14.57
CA THR A 279 -5.85 -9.67 -15.01
C THR A 279 -4.52 -10.18 -15.56
N PRO A 280 -4.17 -9.90 -16.83
CA PRO A 280 -2.87 -10.27 -17.38
C PRO A 280 -1.72 -9.65 -16.59
N ARG A 281 -0.63 -10.42 -16.50
CA ARG A 281 0.66 -10.01 -15.94
C ARG A 281 1.72 -10.00 -17.04
N SER A 282 2.75 -9.21 -16.86
CA SER A 282 3.92 -9.07 -17.73
C SER A 282 4.73 -10.36 -17.89
N ASP A 283 4.68 -11.25 -16.91
CA ASP A 283 5.27 -12.60 -16.98
C ASP A 283 4.43 -13.57 -17.84
N GLY A 284 3.35 -13.09 -18.44
CA GLY A 284 2.43 -13.85 -19.28
C GLY A 284 1.39 -14.66 -18.50
N HIS A 285 1.38 -14.59 -17.16
CA HIS A 285 0.36 -15.27 -16.34
C HIS A 285 -0.84 -14.35 -16.04
N PHE A 286 -1.82 -14.88 -15.31
CA PHE A 286 -2.96 -14.10 -14.82
C PHE A 286 -2.96 -14.01 -13.30
N LEU A 287 -3.25 -12.81 -12.80
CA LEU A 287 -3.74 -12.60 -11.43
C LEU A 287 -5.25 -12.84 -11.43
N VAL A 288 -5.72 -13.72 -10.55
CA VAL A 288 -7.16 -14.00 -10.39
C VAL A 288 -7.67 -13.28 -9.14
N ASN A 289 -8.76 -12.54 -9.28
CA ASN A 289 -9.57 -12.06 -8.17
C ASN A 289 -10.95 -12.71 -8.22
N LEU A 290 -11.29 -13.50 -7.21
CA LEU A 290 -12.59 -14.17 -7.09
C LEU A 290 -13.41 -13.52 -5.97
N ARG A 291 -14.67 -13.22 -6.28
CA ARG A 291 -15.69 -12.81 -5.31
C ARG A 291 -16.88 -13.74 -5.38
N MET A 292 -17.27 -14.28 -4.23
CA MET A 292 -18.47 -15.10 -4.14
C MET A 292 -19.70 -14.20 -4.10
N GLY A 293 -20.69 -14.52 -4.91
CA GLY A 293 -21.97 -13.82 -4.89
C GLY A 293 -22.74 -14.15 -3.61
N SER A 294 -23.67 -13.27 -3.23
CA SER A 294 -24.48 -13.43 -2.01
C SER A 294 -25.34 -14.69 -1.98
N ALA A 295 -25.69 -15.24 -3.15
CA ALA A 295 -26.43 -16.49 -3.26
C ALA A 295 -25.56 -17.74 -3.08
N SER A 296 -24.23 -17.60 -3.06
CA SER A 296 -23.31 -18.74 -2.97
C SER A 296 -23.06 -19.15 -1.52
N THR A 297 -23.32 -20.43 -1.22
CA THR A 297 -22.90 -21.09 0.03
C THR A 297 -21.43 -21.53 0.01
N ARG A 298 -20.79 -21.44 -1.15
CA ARG A 298 -19.40 -21.87 -1.35
C ARG A 298 -18.41 -20.81 -0.90
N ARG A 299 -17.20 -21.30 -0.65
CA ARG A 299 -16.07 -20.54 -0.12
C ARG A 299 -15.03 -20.26 -1.19
N ALA A 300 -14.62 -19.00 -1.33
CA ALA A 300 -13.57 -18.59 -2.26
C ALA A 300 -12.20 -19.06 -1.79
N ASP A 301 -11.90 -18.95 -0.50
CA ASP A 301 -10.62 -19.38 0.07
C ASP A 301 -10.33 -20.87 -0.19
N LEU A 302 -11.33 -21.75 0.03
CA LEU A 302 -11.20 -23.19 -0.24
C LEU A 302 -11.04 -23.53 -1.72
N PHE A 303 -11.53 -22.68 -2.62
CA PHE A 303 -11.36 -22.86 -4.05
C PHE A 303 -9.99 -22.38 -4.51
N CYS A 304 -9.64 -21.13 -4.17
CA CYS A 304 -8.38 -20.53 -4.57
C CYS A 304 -7.18 -21.27 -3.99
N SER A 305 -7.27 -21.86 -2.79
CA SER A 305 -6.18 -22.63 -2.18
C SER A 305 -5.79 -23.91 -2.93
N ARG A 306 -6.57 -24.32 -3.96
CA ARG A 306 -6.22 -25.44 -4.84
C ARG A 306 -5.14 -25.08 -5.86
N TYR A 307 -4.95 -23.78 -6.10
CA TYR A 307 -3.96 -23.27 -7.03
C TYR A 307 -2.70 -22.80 -6.27
N PRO A 308 -1.51 -22.92 -6.87
CA PRO A 308 -0.27 -22.41 -6.26
C PRO A 308 -0.38 -20.92 -5.92
N ALA A 309 0.05 -20.56 -4.70
CA ALA A 309 -0.06 -19.20 -4.17
C ALA A 309 -1.49 -18.62 -4.23
N GLY A 310 -2.51 -19.50 -4.18
CA GLY A 310 -3.90 -19.10 -4.07
C GLY A 310 -4.38 -19.14 -2.61
N GLY A 311 -5.31 -18.26 -2.27
CA GLY A 311 -5.87 -18.16 -0.93
C GLY A 311 -6.91 -17.06 -0.80
N GLY A 312 -7.27 -16.71 0.43
CA GLY A 312 -8.15 -15.59 0.72
C GLY A 312 -9.05 -15.80 1.94
N ARG A 313 -10.24 -15.21 1.88
CA ARG A 313 -11.31 -15.28 2.89
C ARG A 313 -12.55 -15.95 2.30
N HIS A 314 -13.55 -16.19 3.14
CA HIS A 314 -14.80 -16.88 2.76
C HIS A 314 -15.43 -16.36 1.46
N ALA A 315 -15.62 -15.04 1.32
CA ALA A 315 -16.29 -14.43 0.17
C ALA A 315 -15.33 -13.86 -0.89
N ALA A 316 -14.02 -13.88 -0.65
CA ALA A 316 -13.03 -13.21 -1.49
C ALA A 316 -11.75 -14.02 -1.53
N GLY A 317 -11.38 -14.51 -2.72
CA GLY A 317 -10.16 -15.27 -2.94
C GLY A 317 -9.32 -14.65 -4.05
N GLY A 318 -8.07 -15.09 -4.16
CA GLY A 318 -7.19 -14.73 -5.24
C GLY A 318 -6.17 -15.81 -5.53
N ILE A 319 -5.63 -15.79 -6.76
CA ILE A 319 -4.54 -16.64 -7.21
C ILE A 319 -3.51 -15.70 -7.83
N ASP A 320 -2.32 -15.63 -7.25
CA ASP A 320 -1.31 -14.69 -7.71
C ASP A 320 -0.77 -15.02 -9.10
N ARG A 321 -0.78 -16.30 -9.49
CA ARG A 321 -0.24 -16.76 -10.77
C ARG A 321 -1.00 -17.95 -11.35
N LEU A 322 -1.87 -17.69 -12.32
CA LEU A 322 -2.54 -18.70 -13.14
C LEU A 322 -1.88 -18.76 -14.54
N PRO A 323 -1.34 -19.91 -14.97
CA PRO A 323 -0.83 -20.09 -16.33
C PRO A 323 -1.88 -19.90 -17.42
N PRO A 324 -1.53 -19.35 -18.60
CA PRO A 324 -2.46 -19.21 -19.73
C PRO A 324 -3.12 -20.52 -20.16
N GLY A 325 -2.37 -21.63 -20.12
CA GLY A 325 -2.88 -22.95 -20.46
C GLY A 325 -3.93 -23.48 -19.47
N ASP A 326 -4.01 -22.91 -18.26
CA ASP A 326 -4.90 -23.36 -17.19
C ASP A 326 -6.19 -22.52 -17.10
N VAL A 327 -6.34 -21.48 -17.93
CA VAL A 327 -7.50 -20.56 -17.87
C VAL A 327 -8.82 -21.30 -18.09
N GLU A 328 -8.91 -22.12 -19.14
CA GLU A 328 -10.13 -22.89 -19.43
C GLU A 328 -10.42 -23.93 -18.35
N HIS A 329 -9.38 -24.59 -17.84
CA HIS A 329 -9.51 -25.53 -16.73
C HIS A 329 -10.03 -24.83 -15.47
N PHE A 330 -9.47 -23.66 -15.13
CA PHE A 330 -9.92 -22.83 -14.01
C PHE A 330 -11.40 -22.46 -14.13
N ILE A 331 -11.86 -22.05 -15.32
CA ILE A 331 -13.26 -21.67 -15.53
C ILE A 331 -14.18 -22.86 -15.29
N GLN A 332 -13.83 -24.03 -15.82
CA GLN A 332 -14.60 -25.26 -15.63
C GLN A 332 -14.64 -25.66 -14.15
N ASP A 333 -13.49 -25.64 -13.47
CA ASP A 333 -13.36 -25.97 -12.05
C ASP A 333 -14.18 -25.03 -11.17
N LEU A 334 -14.18 -23.73 -11.49
CA LEU A 334 -14.99 -22.73 -10.79
C LEU A 334 -16.48 -23.02 -10.96
N PHE A 335 -16.93 -23.27 -12.19
CA PHE A 335 -18.34 -23.56 -12.46
C PHE A 335 -18.78 -24.84 -11.76
N GLN A 336 -17.96 -25.88 -11.78
CA GLN A 336 -18.22 -27.12 -11.04
C GLN A 336 -18.23 -26.90 -9.53
N HIS A 337 -17.28 -26.12 -9.00
CA HIS A 337 -17.26 -25.80 -7.57
C HIS A 337 -18.54 -25.11 -7.13
N LEU A 338 -19.13 -24.27 -7.98
CA LEU A 338 -20.36 -23.54 -7.69
C LEU A 338 -21.65 -24.34 -7.92
N GLN A 339 -21.58 -25.50 -8.55
CA GLN A 339 -22.72 -26.42 -8.63
C GLN A 339 -22.99 -27.00 -7.24
N GLU A 340 -24.20 -26.77 -6.73
CA GLU A 340 -24.75 -27.59 -5.66
C GLU A 340 -25.20 -28.90 -6.30
N HIS A 341 -24.75 -30.04 -5.79
CA HIS A 341 -25.52 -31.25 -5.99
C HIS A 341 -26.84 -31.03 -5.29
N ALA A 342 -27.92 -30.92 -6.06
CA ALA A 342 -29.26 -31.07 -5.53
C ALA A 342 -29.30 -32.45 -4.85
N ALA A 343 -29.42 -32.44 -3.53
CA ALA A 343 -29.67 -33.65 -2.76
C ALA A 343 -31.10 -34.15 -3.03
#